data_AF-A0A7C3SUL5-F1
#
_entry.id   AF-A0A7C3SUL5-F1
#
_cell.length_a   1.000
_cell.length_b   1.000
_cell.length_c   1.000
_cell.angle_alpha   90.00
_cell.angle_beta   90.00
_cell.angle_gamma   90.00
#
_symmetry.space_group_name_H-M   'P 1'
#
loop_
_entity.id
_entity.type
_entity.pdbx_description
1 polymer ?
#
loop_
_entity_poly.entity_id
_entity_poly.type
_entity_poly.pdbx_seq_one_letter_code
_entity_poly.pdbx_strand_id
1 'polypeptide(L)'
;MSKISSLFSKLQGLLLSNYIYFLYYIIVFVLIIITITSALFPYQTQDIFYKYLGKVFARAQSLKIIIPDTIEYDRNCISSLIESLKQKNNKIIIKEIDCEKNSSPTDMLIKGKGDIAIISSISALMQGNKLMALSTAGEKGIYIIAPKNYGFEEFQMLAGKKIGFFGDIHTGIYITEHLIKFYNFDVPPELNTQKIHNIEKSFSSGEIEAVVWVEGINSPPIRDFLYKNWYQIIPIKQSKEFLTTIPGLHLKTLNIPFYESLDLICIKNILTISQRVPNSTVREVVNAWFSSKFILSSPEYESTCSAFIPPAFLDTHPVALTYFNKNKPLTRTELKTLGLSFIFVFISILLLKQLLNMWLKQKSKSHEEELEKRWEEVKSLKYQWEAGLSSEEILIRLKRLKSVYNWALESYRQNFISEKAVMLLYLNILHQLLEFNERYFEYLDKSKTIAEISQEISTNPPGKILDIEIQSSQSTSRTFIDEKDKYLKAPASQQMPKEQAQQLLLFNLDEDKQKKDILNREEDT
;
A
#
# COMPACT_ATOMS: atom_id res chain seq x y z
N MET A 1 -21.94 -6.90 41.96
CA MET A 1 -21.06 -6.80 40.77
C MET A 1 -20.65 -8.16 40.17
N SER A 2 -20.32 -9.20 40.95
CA SER A 2 -19.78 -10.47 40.42
C SER A 2 -20.64 -11.20 39.36
N LYS A 3 -21.97 -11.15 39.44
CA LYS A 3 -22.83 -11.74 38.39
C LYS A 3 -22.66 -11.06 37.03
N ILE A 4 -22.46 -9.73 37.00
CA ILE A 4 -22.25 -8.97 35.76
C ILE A 4 -20.86 -9.25 35.18
N SER A 5 -19.80 -9.34 36.00
CA SER A 5 -18.48 -9.72 35.51
C SER A 5 -18.44 -11.16 34.99
N SER A 6 -19.23 -12.08 35.56
CA SER A 6 -19.36 -13.46 35.05
C SER A 6 -20.15 -13.56 33.73
N LEU A 7 -21.07 -12.62 33.47
CA LEU A 7 -21.77 -12.49 32.20
C LEU A 7 -20.85 -11.86 31.15
N PHE A 8 -20.09 -10.82 31.52
CA PHE A 8 -19.07 -10.22 30.67
C PHE A 8 -17.99 -11.22 30.28
N SER A 9 -17.42 -11.99 31.21
CA SER A 9 -16.38 -12.98 30.88
C SER A 9 -16.91 -14.11 29.99
N LYS A 10 -18.15 -14.56 30.18
CA LYS A 10 -18.80 -15.55 29.30
C LYS A 10 -19.09 -15.01 27.89
N LEU A 11 -19.59 -13.77 27.78
CA LEU A 11 -19.74 -13.08 26.48
C LEU A 11 -18.39 -12.87 25.80
N GLN A 12 -17.38 -12.44 26.55
CA GLN A 12 -16.03 -12.17 26.04
C GLN A 12 -15.33 -13.46 25.57
N GLY A 13 -15.54 -14.59 26.25
CA GLY A 13 -15.05 -15.91 25.81
C GLY A 13 -15.75 -16.43 24.54
N LEU A 14 -17.07 -16.31 24.46
CA LEU A 14 -17.85 -16.76 23.29
C LEU A 14 -17.67 -15.86 22.05
N LEU A 15 -17.42 -14.57 22.23
CA LEU A 15 -17.27 -13.62 21.12
C LEU A 15 -15.84 -13.57 20.54
N LEU A 16 -14.79 -13.85 21.32
CA LEU A 16 -13.42 -13.57 20.86
C LEU A 16 -12.97 -14.43 19.66
N SER A 17 -13.26 -15.74 19.62
CA SER A 17 -12.72 -16.61 18.55
C SER A 17 -13.34 -16.29 17.19
N ASN A 18 -14.67 -16.33 17.09
CA ASN A 18 -15.38 -16.09 15.84
C ASN A 18 -15.21 -14.65 15.32
N TYR A 19 -15.11 -13.66 16.20
CA TYR A 19 -14.91 -12.27 15.78
C TYR A 19 -13.48 -12.01 15.28
N ILE A 20 -12.47 -12.69 15.81
CA ILE A 20 -11.09 -12.63 15.28
C ILE A 20 -11.04 -13.24 13.87
N TYR A 21 -11.68 -14.38 13.64
CA TYR A 21 -11.78 -14.94 12.27
C TYR A 21 -12.56 -14.04 11.33
N PHE A 22 -13.70 -13.48 11.76
CA PHE A 22 -14.50 -12.55 10.95
C PHE A 22 -13.71 -11.29 10.57
N LEU A 23 -13.02 -10.68 11.54
CA LEU A 23 -12.14 -9.52 11.31
C LEU A 23 -10.96 -9.88 10.38
N TYR A 24 -10.36 -11.06 10.56
CA TYR A 24 -9.30 -11.59 9.69
C TYR A 24 -9.79 -11.73 8.24
N TYR A 25 -10.94 -12.37 8.01
CA TYR A 25 -11.50 -12.52 6.67
C TYR A 25 -11.86 -11.17 6.03
N ILE A 26 -12.37 -10.21 6.81
CA ILE A 26 -12.60 -8.84 6.33
C ILE A 26 -11.28 -8.16 5.93
N ILE A 27 -10.25 -8.22 6.76
CA ILE A 27 -8.94 -7.60 6.47
C ILE A 27 -8.31 -8.24 5.22
N VAL A 28 -8.33 -9.57 5.11
CA VAL A 28 -7.83 -10.29 3.94
C VAL A 28 -8.64 -9.95 2.69
N PHE A 29 -9.97 -9.88 2.78
CA PHE A 29 -10.83 -9.50 1.66
C PHE A 29 -10.59 -8.05 1.21
N VAL A 30 -10.43 -7.11 2.15
CA VAL A 30 -10.07 -5.71 1.86
C VAL A 30 -8.67 -5.63 1.21
N LEU A 31 -7.68 -6.39 1.69
CA LEU A 31 -6.35 -6.45 1.06
C LEU A 31 -6.42 -7.05 -0.35
N ILE A 32 -7.21 -8.09 -0.58
CA ILE A 32 -7.44 -8.67 -1.91
C ILE A 32 -8.09 -7.64 -2.83
N ILE A 33 -9.13 -6.92 -2.38
CA ILE A 33 -9.76 -5.85 -3.17
C ILE A 33 -8.78 -4.72 -3.48
N ILE A 34 -8.03 -4.24 -2.49
CA ILE A 34 -7.01 -3.19 -2.70
C ILE A 34 -5.95 -3.67 -3.69
N THR A 35 -5.56 -4.94 -3.65
CA THR A 35 -4.58 -5.52 -4.58
C THR A 35 -5.15 -5.65 -5.99
N ILE A 36 -6.34 -6.22 -6.16
CA ILE A 36 -7.03 -6.36 -7.45
C ILE A 36 -7.27 -4.98 -8.08
N THR A 37 -7.75 -4.01 -7.30
CA THR A 37 -8.00 -2.64 -7.79
C THR A 37 -6.70 -1.89 -8.07
N SER A 38 -5.65 -2.04 -7.26
CA SER A 38 -4.31 -1.49 -7.55
C SER A 38 -3.67 -2.13 -8.77
N ALA A 39 -4.01 -3.40 -9.06
CA ALA A 39 -3.56 -4.10 -10.25
C ALA A 39 -4.32 -3.62 -11.50
N LEU A 40 -5.65 -3.73 -11.51
CA LEU A 40 -6.45 -3.40 -12.71
C LEU A 40 -6.45 -1.90 -13.02
N PHE A 41 -6.36 -1.05 -12.00
CA PHE A 41 -6.47 0.39 -12.13
C PHE A 41 -5.42 1.13 -11.28
N PRO A 42 -4.12 0.94 -11.49
CA PRO A 42 -3.05 1.45 -10.60
C PRO A 42 -3.15 2.96 -10.41
N TYR A 43 -3.36 3.71 -11.48
CA TYR A 43 -3.54 5.15 -11.45
C TYR A 43 -4.79 5.58 -10.67
N GLN A 44 -5.90 4.87 -10.80
CA GLN A 44 -7.16 5.21 -10.14
C GLN A 44 -7.14 4.82 -8.66
N THR A 45 -6.58 3.66 -8.32
CA THR A 45 -6.44 3.21 -6.93
C THR A 45 -5.41 4.03 -6.18
N GLN A 46 -4.30 4.44 -6.81
CA GLN A 46 -3.43 5.49 -6.25
C GLN A 46 -4.22 6.79 -6.03
N ASP A 47 -4.97 7.27 -7.01
CA ASP A 47 -5.78 8.50 -6.87
C ASP A 47 -6.76 8.40 -5.70
N ILE A 48 -7.47 7.27 -5.54
CA ILE A 48 -8.34 6.96 -4.41
C ILE A 48 -7.56 6.92 -3.08
N PHE A 49 -6.46 6.17 -2.99
CA PHE A 49 -5.67 6.05 -1.75
C PHE A 49 -5.17 7.42 -1.28
N TYR A 50 -4.59 8.22 -2.18
CA TYR A 50 -4.13 9.57 -1.85
C TYR A 50 -5.29 10.53 -1.58
N LYS A 51 -6.43 10.43 -2.29
CA LYS A 51 -7.62 11.27 -2.05
C LYS A 51 -8.27 11.03 -0.70
N TYR A 52 -8.27 9.80 -0.19
CA TYR A 52 -8.89 9.46 1.10
C TYR A 52 -7.88 9.40 2.25
N LEU A 53 -6.86 8.53 2.19
CA LEU A 53 -5.85 8.43 3.26
C LEU A 53 -4.89 9.62 3.25
N GLY A 54 -4.47 10.10 2.07
CA GLY A 54 -3.64 11.29 1.97
C GLY A 54 -4.31 12.53 2.57
N LYS A 55 -5.63 12.69 2.44
CA LYS A 55 -6.36 13.77 3.12
C LYS A 55 -6.42 13.63 4.65
N VAL A 56 -6.43 12.42 5.19
CA VAL A 56 -6.38 12.18 6.65
C VAL A 56 -5.01 12.59 7.21
N PHE A 57 -3.91 12.23 6.54
CA PHE A 57 -2.55 12.51 7.03
C PHE A 57 -1.94 13.84 6.54
N ALA A 58 -2.57 14.53 5.58
CA ALA A 58 -2.11 15.83 5.10
C ALA A 58 -2.10 16.88 6.22
N ARG A 59 -0.91 17.30 6.63
CA ARG A 59 -0.68 18.55 7.37
C ARG A 59 -0.91 19.74 6.43
N ALA A 60 -1.20 20.91 6.99
CA ALA A 60 -1.24 22.14 6.21
C ALA A 60 0.15 22.41 5.59
N GLN A 61 0.19 22.74 4.29
CA GLN A 61 1.43 23.08 3.59
C GLN A 61 1.37 24.52 3.10
N SER A 62 2.44 25.28 3.29
CA SER A 62 2.58 26.58 2.65
C SER A 62 3.11 26.39 1.23
N LEU A 63 2.45 26.99 0.26
CA LEU A 63 2.84 26.93 -1.16
C LEU A 63 3.08 28.36 -1.66
N LYS A 64 4.31 28.66 -2.09
CA LYS A 64 4.71 29.97 -2.58
C LYS A 64 4.57 30.04 -4.09
N ILE A 65 3.68 30.89 -4.59
CA ILE A 65 3.43 31.03 -6.03
C ILE A 65 3.96 32.40 -6.46
N ILE A 66 4.88 32.39 -7.42
CA ILE A 66 5.47 33.60 -7.99
C ILE A 66 4.50 34.19 -9.01
N ILE A 67 4.13 35.45 -8.82
CA ILE A 67 3.33 36.22 -9.78
C ILE A 67 4.31 36.87 -10.77
N PRO A 68 4.22 36.58 -12.07
CA PRO A 68 5.10 37.16 -13.07
C PRO A 68 4.75 38.64 -13.30
N ASP A 69 5.76 39.50 -13.47
CA ASP A 69 5.54 40.95 -13.54
C ASP A 69 5.13 41.50 -14.91
N THR A 70 5.34 40.72 -15.97
CA THR A 70 5.43 41.25 -17.34
C THR A 70 4.23 40.93 -18.23
N ILE A 71 3.47 39.87 -17.93
CA ILE A 71 2.46 39.34 -18.86
C ILE A 71 1.14 39.13 -18.12
N GLU A 72 0.11 39.84 -18.56
CA GLU A 72 -1.24 39.81 -17.99
C GLU A 72 -1.86 38.40 -18.08
N TYR A 73 -1.67 37.71 -19.21
CA TYR A 73 -2.15 36.35 -19.40
C TYR A 73 -1.55 35.36 -18.39
N ASP A 74 -0.22 35.37 -18.20
CA ASP A 74 0.44 34.50 -17.21
C ASP A 74 -0.07 34.83 -15.78
N ARG A 75 -0.30 36.11 -15.45
CA ARG A 75 -0.93 36.54 -14.18
C ARG A 75 -2.36 36.00 -14.03
N ASN A 76 -3.16 36.00 -15.09
CA ASN A 76 -4.53 35.48 -15.07
C ASN A 76 -4.56 33.94 -14.92
N CYS A 77 -3.65 33.22 -15.58
CA CYS A 77 -3.46 31.79 -15.38
C CYS A 77 -3.09 31.45 -13.92
N ILE A 78 -2.11 32.17 -13.35
CA ILE A 78 -1.71 32.01 -11.95
C ILE A 78 -2.86 32.35 -10.99
N SER A 79 -3.59 33.44 -11.22
CA SER A 79 -4.75 33.85 -10.40
C SER A 79 -5.86 32.79 -10.42
N SER A 80 -6.16 32.21 -11.58
CA SER A 80 -7.19 31.16 -11.69
C SER A 80 -6.73 29.82 -11.07
N LEU A 81 -5.44 29.50 -11.10
CA LEU A 81 -4.86 28.39 -10.33
C LEU A 81 -5.01 28.63 -8.83
N ILE A 82 -4.67 29.83 -8.36
CA ILE A 82 -4.79 30.24 -6.94
C ILE A 82 -6.23 30.14 -6.46
N GLU A 83 -7.19 30.65 -7.24
CA GLU A 83 -8.63 30.54 -6.94
C GLU A 83 -9.07 29.07 -6.88
N SER A 84 -8.70 28.27 -7.88
CA SER A 84 -9.04 26.85 -7.95
C SER A 84 -8.47 26.04 -6.77
N LEU A 85 -7.27 26.39 -6.30
CA LEU A 85 -6.66 25.82 -5.10
C LEU A 85 -7.38 26.25 -3.82
N LYS A 86 -7.67 27.56 -3.66
CA LYS A 86 -8.40 28.12 -2.50
C LYS A 86 -9.80 27.50 -2.36
N GLN A 87 -10.51 27.28 -3.48
CA GLN A 87 -11.85 26.66 -3.48
C GLN A 87 -11.83 25.15 -3.16
N LYS A 88 -10.79 24.42 -3.57
CA LYS A 88 -10.79 22.94 -3.47
C LYS A 88 -10.03 22.39 -2.27
N ASN A 89 -9.13 23.17 -1.65
CA ASN A 89 -8.21 22.63 -0.65
C ASN A 89 -7.88 23.59 0.50
N ASN A 90 -8.63 23.46 1.60
CA ASN A 90 -8.44 24.20 2.85
C ASN A 90 -7.11 23.89 3.58
N LYS A 91 -6.27 22.97 3.08
CA LYS A 91 -4.97 22.59 3.67
C LYS A 91 -3.76 23.21 2.97
N ILE A 92 -3.94 23.91 1.85
CA ILE A 92 -2.85 24.60 1.16
C ILE A 92 -2.92 26.10 1.49
N ILE A 93 -1.92 26.58 2.25
CA ILE A 93 -1.76 28.00 2.58
C ILE A 93 -0.95 28.64 1.45
N ILE A 94 -1.65 29.25 0.51
CA ILE A 94 -1.02 29.94 -0.63
C ILE A 94 -0.38 31.23 -0.15
N LYS A 95 0.86 31.46 -0.57
CA LYS A 95 1.57 32.74 -0.43
C LYS A 95 1.91 33.25 -1.83
N GLU A 96 1.28 34.34 -2.20
CA GLU A 96 1.55 35.06 -3.44
C GLU A 96 2.83 35.89 -3.25
N ILE A 97 3.74 35.83 -4.23
CA ILE A 97 5.04 36.51 -4.21
C ILE A 97 5.23 37.21 -5.55
N ASP A 98 5.17 38.54 -5.55
CA ASP A 98 5.50 39.34 -6.74
C ASP A 98 6.97 39.17 -7.12
N CYS A 99 7.30 39.33 -8.41
CA CYS A 99 8.69 39.27 -8.83
C CYS A 99 9.51 40.39 -8.19
N GLU A 100 10.72 40.05 -7.73
CA GLU A 100 11.66 41.06 -7.28
C GLU A 100 12.15 41.88 -8.47
N LYS A 101 12.31 43.20 -8.30
CA LYS A 101 12.91 44.06 -9.33
C LYS A 101 14.23 43.45 -9.80
N ASN A 102 14.33 43.21 -11.11
CA ASN A 102 15.47 42.60 -11.81
C ASN A 102 15.75 41.12 -11.49
N SER A 103 14.80 40.36 -10.93
CA SER A 103 14.85 38.89 -10.90
C SER A 103 13.79 38.27 -11.82
N SER A 104 14.15 37.24 -12.58
CA SER A 104 13.16 36.45 -13.32
C SER A 104 12.40 35.48 -12.38
N PRO A 105 11.19 35.03 -12.74
CA PRO A 105 10.50 33.97 -12.00
C PRO A 105 11.35 32.68 -11.93
N THR A 106 12.12 32.40 -12.99
CA THR A 106 13.09 31.29 -13.07
C THR A 106 14.16 31.39 -11.97
N ASP A 107 14.78 32.57 -11.80
CA ASP A 107 15.77 32.80 -10.74
C ASP A 107 15.17 32.64 -9.35
N MET A 108 13.94 33.12 -9.16
CA MET A 108 13.24 33.04 -7.87
C MET A 108 12.87 31.60 -7.50
N LEU A 109 12.51 30.75 -8.47
CA LEU A 109 12.36 29.31 -8.26
C LEU A 109 13.68 28.65 -7.83
N ILE A 110 14.78 28.91 -8.57
CA ILE A 110 16.08 28.28 -8.32
C ILE A 110 16.68 28.70 -6.98
N LYS A 111 16.54 29.98 -6.63
CA LYS A 111 16.94 30.52 -5.31
C LYS A 111 16.02 30.03 -4.18
N GLY A 112 14.95 29.27 -4.46
CA GLY A 112 13.99 28.77 -3.47
C GLY A 112 13.13 29.86 -2.84
N LYS A 113 13.00 31.02 -3.51
CA LYS A 113 12.13 32.11 -3.07
C LYS A 113 10.67 31.78 -3.30
N GLY A 114 10.35 31.08 -4.40
CA GLY A 114 9.04 30.49 -4.67
C GLY A 114 9.10 28.99 -4.99
N ASP A 115 7.92 28.38 -5.03
CA ASP A 115 7.72 26.95 -5.29
C ASP A 115 7.12 26.69 -6.69
N ILE A 116 6.30 27.62 -7.21
CA ILE A 116 5.64 27.54 -8.53
C ILE A 116 5.81 28.86 -9.28
N ALA A 117 6.03 28.79 -10.59
CA ALA A 117 5.91 29.93 -11.51
C ALA A 117 5.51 29.45 -12.92
N ILE A 118 5.08 30.40 -13.77
CA ILE A 118 5.10 30.21 -15.24
C ILE A 118 6.42 30.79 -15.75
N ILE A 119 7.13 30.01 -16.58
CA ILE A 119 8.40 30.39 -17.22
C ILE A 119 8.40 29.94 -18.68
N SER A 120 9.31 30.47 -19.51
CA SER A 120 9.51 29.96 -20.87
C SER A 120 10.20 28.58 -20.85
N SER A 121 9.89 27.74 -21.84
CA SER A 121 10.56 26.43 -22.01
C SER A 121 12.07 26.56 -22.21
N ILE A 122 12.52 27.66 -22.81
CA ILE A 122 13.93 28.01 -23.00
C ILE A 122 14.58 28.40 -21.67
N SER A 123 13.92 29.19 -20.83
CA SER A 123 14.40 29.47 -19.47
C SER A 123 14.55 28.20 -18.63
N ALA A 124 13.66 27.21 -18.82
CA ALA A 124 13.79 25.91 -18.17
C ALA A 124 14.97 25.10 -18.72
N LEU A 125 15.11 25.03 -20.05
CA LEU A 125 16.22 24.36 -20.74
C LEU A 125 17.59 24.87 -20.26
N MET A 126 17.78 26.19 -20.17
CA MET A 126 19.01 26.83 -19.70
C MET A 126 19.41 26.43 -18.27
N GLN A 127 18.46 25.93 -17.48
CA GLN A 127 18.65 25.58 -16.07
C GLN A 127 18.71 24.07 -15.84
N GLY A 128 18.47 23.29 -16.89
CA GLY A 128 18.45 21.83 -16.87
C GLY A 128 17.48 21.25 -15.84
N ASN A 129 17.84 20.08 -15.32
CA ASN A 129 17.01 19.24 -14.46
C ASN A 129 16.84 19.78 -13.01
N LYS A 130 17.01 21.09 -12.77
CA LYS A 130 16.74 21.74 -11.46
C LYS A 130 15.26 22.04 -11.24
N LEU A 131 14.51 22.16 -12.33
CA LEU A 131 13.11 22.54 -12.37
C LEU A 131 12.32 21.43 -13.06
N MET A 132 11.07 21.19 -12.65
CA MET A 132 10.20 20.20 -13.29
C MET A 132 8.96 20.86 -13.89
N ALA A 133 8.66 20.52 -15.14
CA ALA A 133 7.47 20.99 -15.83
C ALA A 133 6.22 20.23 -15.35
N LEU A 134 5.11 20.94 -15.16
CA LEU A 134 3.80 20.36 -14.86
C LEU A 134 2.88 20.34 -16.09
N SER A 135 2.88 21.43 -16.85
CA SER A 135 2.00 21.63 -17.99
C SER A 135 2.60 22.70 -18.89
N THR A 136 2.32 22.66 -20.19
CA THR A 136 2.38 23.86 -21.03
C THR A 136 1.39 24.90 -20.48
N ALA A 137 1.80 26.17 -20.49
CA ALA A 137 1.11 27.30 -19.88
C ALA A 137 0.68 28.39 -20.89
N GLY A 138 0.86 28.16 -22.18
CA GLY A 138 0.61 29.12 -23.26
C GLY A 138 1.77 29.17 -24.24
N GLU A 139 1.78 30.16 -25.13
CA GLU A 139 2.84 30.33 -26.14
C GLU A 139 3.25 31.81 -26.28
N LYS A 140 4.57 32.07 -26.26
CA LYS A 140 5.14 33.39 -26.54
C LYS A 140 5.72 33.43 -27.96
N GLY A 141 5.49 34.53 -28.65
CA GLY A 141 6.17 34.89 -29.89
C GLY A 141 7.43 35.72 -29.62
N ILE A 142 8.41 35.61 -30.51
CA ILE A 142 9.64 36.43 -30.50
C ILE A 142 9.53 37.44 -31.63
N TYR A 143 9.14 38.66 -31.30
CA TYR A 143 8.96 39.75 -32.25
C TYR A 143 10.25 40.59 -32.30
N ILE A 144 10.89 40.66 -33.47
CA ILE A 144 12.02 41.56 -33.70
C ILE A 144 11.46 42.78 -34.43
N ILE A 145 11.44 43.95 -33.80
CA ILE A 145 10.68 45.11 -34.28
C ILE A 145 11.61 46.31 -34.45
N ALA A 146 11.43 47.07 -35.53
CA ALA A 146 12.14 48.33 -35.76
C ALA A 146 11.26 49.38 -36.47
N PRO A 147 11.65 50.67 -36.45
CA PRO A 147 11.05 51.70 -37.29
C PRO A 147 11.21 51.39 -38.79
N LYS A 148 10.13 51.51 -39.57
CA LYS A 148 10.14 51.28 -41.03
C LYS A 148 11.14 52.15 -41.78
N ASN A 149 11.37 53.37 -41.30
CA ASN A 149 12.31 54.32 -41.89
C ASN A 149 13.80 53.91 -41.75
N TYR A 150 14.11 52.82 -41.03
CA TYR A 150 15.45 52.22 -41.04
C TYR A 150 15.65 51.15 -42.12
N GLY A 151 14.59 50.72 -42.82
CA GLY A 151 14.70 49.85 -44.00
C GLY A 151 15.24 48.43 -43.73
N PHE A 152 15.11 47.92 -42.49
CA PHE A 152 15.56 46.56 -42.16
C PHE A 152 14.61 45.49 -42.71
N GLU A 153 14.99 44.84 -43.81
CA GLU A 153 14.22 43.77 -44.47
C GLU A 153 14.53 42.36 -43.95
N GLU A 154 15.59 42.17 -43.17
CA GLU A 154 16.00 40.88 -42.62
C GLU A 154 16.90 41.05 -41.38
N PHE A 155 16.96 40.01 -40.54
CA PHE A 155 17.76 40.03 -39.30
C PHE A 155 19.26 40.36 -39.54
N GLN A 156 19.84 39.94 -40.68
CA GLN A 156 21.24 40.21 -41.02
C GLN A 156 21.56 41.71 -41.17
N MET A 157 20.56 42.56 -41.47
CA MET A 157 20.74 44.01 -41.56
C MET A 157 20.92 44.68 -40.19
N LEU A 158 20.77 43.94 -39.08
CA LEU A 158 21.08 44.40 -37.73
C LEU A 158 22.59 44.33 -37.37
N ALA A 159 23.47 44.06 -38.34
CA ALA A 159 24.92 44.06 -38.13
C ALA A 159 25.41 45.42 -37.59
N GLY A 160 26.10 45.41 -36.44
CA GLY A 160 26.54 46.62 -35.74
C GLY A 160 25.41 47.56 -35.27
N LYS A 161 24.16 47.08 -35.19
CA LYS A 161 22.99 47.85 -34.75
C LYS A 161 22.67 47.67 -33.27
N LYS A 162 22.05 48.67 -32.65
CA LYS A 162 21.64 48.60 -31.25
C LYS A 162 20.33 47.84 -31.08
N ILE A 163 20.37 46.72 -30.35
CA ILE A 163 19.20 45.89 -30.06
C ILE A 163 18.84 45.98 -28.58
N GLY A 164 17.60 46.38 -28.31
CA GLY A 164 17.00 46.34 -26.97
C GLY A 164 16.12 45.13 -26.71
N PHE A 165 15.73 44.92 -25.44
CA PHE A 165 14.86 43.81 -25.04
C PHE A 165 13.65 44.27 -24.24
N PHE A 166 12.50 43.65 -24.51
CA PHE A 166 11.24 43.87 -23.80
C PHE A 166 10.48 42.55 -23.56
N GLY A 167 9.67 42.50 -22.51
CA GLY A 167 9.01 41.27 -22.06
C GLY A 167 9.96 40.30 -21.36
N ASP A 168 10.09 39.07 -21.88
CA ASP A 168 10.98 38.02 -21.35
C ASP A 168 12.44 38.21 -21.80
N ILE A 169 13.13 39.15 -21.15
CA ILE A 169 14.47 39.63 -21.54
C ILE A 169 15.52 38.51 -21.63
N HIS A 170 15.59 37.62 -20.63
CA HIS A 170 16.59 36.54 -20.64
C HIS A 170 16.40 35.58 -21.82
N THR A 171 15.13 35.26 -22.14
CA THR A 171 14.81 34.42 -23.29
C THR A 171 15.11 35.16 -24.61
N GLY A 172 14.80 36.47 -24.68
CA GLY A 172 15.12 37.31 -25.82
C GLY A 172 16.63 37.40 -26.12
N ILE A 173 17.44 37.68 -25.09
CA ILE A 173 18.91 37.74 -25.20
C ILE A 173 19.44 36.39 -25.69
N TYR A 174 19.06 35.29 -25.02
CA TYR A 174 19.55 33.94 -25.38
C TYR A 174 19.27 33.59 -26.84
N ILE A 175 18.05 33.86 -27.34
CA ILE A 175 17.68 33.55 -28.72
C ILE A 175 18.41 34.49 -29.71
N THR A 176 18.58 35.77 -29.36
CA THR A 176 19.30 36.74 -30.19
C THR A 176 20.77 36.39 -30.31
N GLU A 177 21.44 35.99 -29.22
CA GLU A 177 22.83 35.49 -29.26
C GLU A 177 22.99 34.24 -30.15
N HIS A 178 22.00 33.35 -30.17
CA HIS A 178 22.02 32.18 -31.05
C HIS A 178 21.76 32.56 -32.51
N LEU A 179 20.87 33.52 -32.79
CA LEU A 179 20.68 34.06 -34.14
C LEU A 179 21.97 34.72 -34.66
N ILE A 180 22.67 35.49 -33.84
CA ILE A 180 23.96 36.11 -34.20
C ILE A 180 25.01 35.04 -34.56
N LYS A 181 25.11 33.96 -33.76
CA LYS A 181 26.00 32.84 -34.06
C LYS A 181 25.59 32.08 -35.32
N PHE A 182 24.29 31.85 -35.51
CA PHE A 182 23.74 31.12 -36.66
C PHE A 182 23.99 31.83 -38.00
N TYR A 183 23.77 33.15 -38.04
CA TYR A 183 24.05 33.96 -39.25
C TYR A 183 25.53 34.38 -39.39
N ASN A 184 26.39 34.05 -38.41
CA ASN A 184 27.83 34.32 -38.39
C ASN A 184 28.19 35.77 -38.79
N PHE A 185 27.72 36.75 -38.01
CA PHE A 185 28.00 38.17 -38.23
C PHE A 185 29.48 38.51 -38.06
N ASP A 186 30.08 39.18 -39.05
CA ASP A 186 31.42 39.78 -38.94
C ASP A 186 31.46 40.90 -37.87
N VAL A 187 30.38 41.68 -37.77
CA VAL A 187 30.16 42.72 -36.74
C VAL A 187 28.82 42.45 -36.06
N PRO A 188 28.80 41.86 -34.85
CA PRO A 188 27.55 41.57 -34.15
C PRO A 188 26.84 42.87 -33.71
N PRO A 189 25.50 42.85 -33.55
CA PRO A 189 24.76 43.96 -32.95
C PRO A 189 25.18 44.24 -31.50
N GLU A 190 25.03 45.50 -31.09
CA GLU A 190 25.18 45.93 -29.70
C GLU A 190 23.93 45.56 -28.89
N LEU A 191 24.05 44.59 -27.97
CA LEU A 191 22.92 44.13 -27.15
C LEU A 191 22.77 44.99 -25.87
N ASN A 192 21.76 45.85 -25.82
CA ASN A 192 21.38 46.56 -24.60
C ASN A 192 20.59 45.61 -23.68
N THR A 193 21.29 44.88 -22.83
CA THR A 193 20.73 43.85 -21.93
C THR A 193 19.88 44.39 -20.77
N GLN A 194 19.72 45.72 -20.65
CA GLN A 194 18.87 46.33 -19.63
C GLN A 194 17.40 46.30 -20.03
N LYS A 195 16.50 46.32 -19.04
CA LYS A 195 15.06 46.36 -19.29
C LYS A 195 14.66 47.72 -19.86
N ILE A 196 14.16 47.72 -21.09
CA ILE A 196 13.54 48.91 -21.66
C ILE A 196 12.20 49.16 -20.99
N HIS A 197 11.97 50.41 -20.58
CA HIS A 197 10.72 50.84 -19.92
C HIS A 197 9.75 51.53 -20.88
N ASN A 198 10.24 52.14 -21.96
CA ASN A 198 9.41 52.78 -22.99
C ASN A 198 10.10 52.65 -24.35
N ILE A 199 9.59 51.74 -25.18
CA ILE A 199 10.14 51.39 -26.50
C ILE A 199 10.19 52.63 -27.42
N GLU A 200 9.16 53.47 -27.43
CA GLU A 200 9.09 54.65 -28.30
C GLU A 200 10.10 55.72 -27.90
N LYS A 201 10.33 55.90 -26.59
CA LYS A 201 11.37 56.79 -26.08
C LYS A 201 12.76 56.29 -26.44
N SER A 202 13.03 54.98 -26.33
CA SER A 202 14.34 54.41 -26.65
C SER A 202 14.64 54.42 -28.16
N PHE A 203 13.62 54.29 -29.03
CA PHE A 203 13.79 54.54 -30.47
C PHE A 203 14.05 56.02 -30.77
N SER A 204 13.22 56.92 -30.24
CA SER A 204 13.34 58.37 -30.53
C SER A 204 14.61 59.02 -29.97
N SER A 205 15.26 58.43 -28.96
CA SER A 205 16.57 58.85 -28.45
C SER A 205 17.78 58.22 -29.15
N GLY A 206 17.58 57.25 -30.05
CA GLY A 206 18.68 56.47 -30.64
C GLY A 206 19.42 55.56 -29.64
N GLU A 207 18.77 55.23 -28.52
CA GLU A 207 19.24 54.20 -27.58
C GLU A 207 19.20 52.82 -28.23
N ILE A 208 18.18 52.57 -29.06
CA ILE A 208 18.02 51.34 -29.83
C ILE A 208 17.63 51.63 -31.28
N GLU A 209 17.99 50.69 -32.17
CA GLU A 209 17.58 50.68 -33.58
C GLU A 209 16.61 49.52 -33.87
N ALA A 210 16.63 48.46 -33.06
CA ALA A 210 15.61 47.41 -33.01
C ALA A 210 15.29 46.98 -31.57
N VAL A 211 14.12 46.38 -31.34
CA VAL A 211 13.74 45.74 -30.07
C VAL A 211 13.35 44.29 -30.30
N VAL A 212 13.84 43.38 -29.45
CA VAL A 212 13.38 42.00 -29.36
C VAL A 212 12.38 41.92 -28.22
N TRP A 213 11.11 41.73 -28.57
CA TRP A 213 9.99 41.65 -27.65
C TRP A 213 9.50 40.21 -27.57
N VAL A 214 9.60 39.59 -26.39
CA VAL A 214 9.13 38.22 -26.15
C VAL A 214 7.87 38.25 -25.27
N GLU A 215 6.73 37.92 -25.88
CA GLU A 215 5.37 38.26 -25.41
C GLU A 215 4.36 37.19 -25.84
N GLY A 216 3.23 37.05 -25.14
CA GLY A 216 2.16 36.11 -25.54
C GLY A 216 1.66 36.38 -26.97
N ILE A 217 1.47 35.33 -27.77
CA ILE A 217 1.17 35.44 -29.22
C ILE A 217 -0.09 36.28 -29.53
N ASN A 218 -1.05 36.26 -28.60
CA ASN A 218 -2.32 36.97 -28.71
C ASN A 218 -2.40 38.22 -27.80
N SER A 219 -1.28 38.66 -27.22
CA SER A 219 -1.23 39.76 -26.25
C SER A 219 -1.66 41.09 -26.90
N PRO A 220 -2.59 41.86 -26.30
CA PRO A 220 -3.03 43.16 -26.85
C PRO A 220 -1.89 44.18 -27.00
N PRO A 221 -0.98 44.40 -26.02
CA PRO A 221 0.13 45.35 -26.14
C PRO A 221 0.98 45.24 -27.41
N ILE A 222 1.34 44.03 -27.84
CA ILE A 222 2.13 43.84 -29.07
C ILE A 222 1.29 44.15 -30.32
N ARG A 223 0.00 43.77 -30.33
CA ARG A 223 -0.91 44.11 -31.43
C ARG A 223 -1.12 45.62 -31.54
N ASP A 224 -1.43 46.28 -30.43
CA ASP A 224 -1.61 47.74 -30.34
C ASP A 224 -0.36 48.52 -30.75
N PHE A 225 0.82 47.98 -30.45
CA PHE A 225 2.08 48.54 -30.92
C PHE A 225 2.27 48.37 -32.44
N LEU A 226 1.98 47.19 -32.98
CA LEU A 226 2.12 46.88 -34.42
C LEU A 226 1.04 47.54 -35.29
N TYR A 227 -0.12 47.91 -34.73
CA TYR A 227 -1.12 48.75 -35.41
C TYR A 227 -0.59 50.17 -35.71
N LYS A 228 0.49 50.62 -35.04
CA LYS A 228 1.16 51.88 -35.38
C LYS A 228 1.96 51.68 -36.66
N ASN A 229 1.47 52.28 -37.76
CA ASN A 229 2.05 52.16 -39.11
C ASN A 229 3.54 52.54 -39.25
N TRP A 230 4.17 53.10 -38.21
CA TRP A 230 5.60 53.43 -38.14
C TRP A 230 6.51 52.21 -37.98
N TYR A 231 6.05 51.13 -37.33
CA TYR A 231 6.91 50.00 -36.95
C TYR A 231 6.74 48.79 -37.87
N GLN A 232 7.80 47.98 -37.98
CA GLN A 232 7.77 46.71 -38.70
C GLN A 232 8.44 45.58 -37.95
N ILE A 233 7.95 44.36 -38.19
CA ILE A 233 8.63 43.13 -37.76
C ILE A 233 9.71 42.82 -38.80
N ILE A 234 10.95 42.65 -38.34
CA ILE A 234 12.09 42.21 -39.14
C ILE A 234 12.00 40.68 -39.27
N PRO A 235 11.88 40.13 -40.49
CA PRO A 235 11.75 38.69 -40.67
C PRO A 235 13.09 37.97 -40.52
N ILE A 236 13.01 36.70 -40.13
CA ILE A 236 14.13 35.77 -40.05
C ILE A 236 13.99 34.82 -41.23
N LYS A 237 14.66 35.10 -42.36
CA LYS A 237 14.47 34.37 -43.63
C LYS A 237 14.80 32.87 -43.52
N GLN A 238 15.82 32.50 -42.74
CA GLN A 238 16.22 31.12 -42.46
C GLN A 238 15.67 30.61 -41.11
N SER A 239 14.42 30.99 -40.79
CA SER A 239 13.80 30.63 -39.50
C SER A 239 13.67 29.12 -39.31
N LYS A 240 13.31 28.37 -40.35
CA LYS A 240 13.14 26.91 -40.33
C LYS A 240 14.43 26.17 -39.98
N GLU A 241 15.53 26.57 -40.60
CA GLU A 241 16.86 26.05 -40.33
C GLU A 241 17.28 26.39 -38.89
N PHE A 242 17.06 27.65 -38.47
CA PHE A 242 17.37 28.11 -37.12
C PHE A 242 16.60 27.35 -36.02
N LEU A 243 15.35 26.93 -36.25
CA LEU A 243 14.60 26.10 -35.28
C LEU A 243 15.36 24.84 -34.85
N THR A 244 16.18 24.27 -35.74
CA THR A 244 16.93 23.03 -35.46
C THR A 244 18.07 23.25 -34.46
N THR A 245 18.48 24.50 -34.23
CA THR A 245 19.63 24.86 -33.37
C THR A 245 19.29 24.94 -31.88
N ILE A 246 18.01 25.18 -31.53
CA ILE A 246 17.56 25.31 -30.15
C ILE A 246 16.28 24.47 -29.95
N PRO A 247 16.30 23.42 -29.10
CA PRO A 247 15.13 22.60 -28.88
C PRO A 247 14.00 23.41 -28.21
N GLY A 248 12.80 23.33 -28.79
CA GLY A 248 11.60 23.99 -28.27
C GLY A 248 11.22 25.31 -28.94
N LEU A 249 12.05 25.82 -29.85
CA LEU A 249 11.56 26.75 -30.86
C LEU A 249 10.63 26.03 -31.82
N HIS A 250 9.58 26.70 -32.27
CA HIS A 250 8.72 26.27 -33.37
C HIS A 250 8.28 27.49 -34.17
N LEU A 251 7.83 27.29 -35.40
CA LEU A 251 7.19 28.35 -36.19
C LEU A 251 5.68 28.31 -36.00
N LYS A 252 5.07 29.49 -35.96
CA LYS A 252 3.62 29.67 -36.04
C LYS A 252 3.32 30.78 -37.04
N THR A 253 2.57 30.44 -38.09
CA THR A 253 2.09 31.41 -39.06
C THR A 253 0.94 32.21 -38.45
N LEU A 254 1.03 33.53 -38.46
CA LEU A 254 0.08 34.43 -37.81
C LEU A 254 -0.42 35.50 -38.76
N ASN A 255 -1.74 35.71 -38.76
CA ASN A 255 -2.37 36.79 -39.51
C ASN A 255 -2.27 38.09 -38.69
N ILE A 256 -1.14 38.78 -38.84
CA ILE A 256 -0.90 40.08 -38.20
C ILE A 256 -1.41 41.19 -39.15
N PRO A 257 -2.14 42.21 -38.65
CA PRO A 257 -2.56 43.36 -39.44
C PRO A 257 -1.39 43.96 -40.23
N PHE A 258 -1.62 44.27 -41.51
CA PHE A 258 -0.61 44.80 -42.45
C PHE A 258 0.51 43.84 -42.89
N TYR A 259 0.55 42.58 -42.41
CA TYR A 259 1.53 41.57 -42.84
C TYR A 259 0.93 40.39 -43.63
N GLU A 260 -0.40 40.36 -43.78
CA GLU A 260 -1.20 39.24 -44.30
C GLU A 260 -1.02 37.93 -43.52
N SER A 261 0.16 37.33 -43.61
CA SER A 261 0.58 36.08 -42.98
C SER A 261 2.09 36.13 -42.69
N LEU A 262 2.47 36.11 -41.41
CA LEU A 262 3.87 36.12 -40.98
C LEU A 262 4.24 34.84 -40.23
N ASP A 263 5.33 34.19 -40.64
CA ASP A 263 5.96 33.09 -39.91
C ASP A 263 6.76 33.64 -38.72
N LEU A 264 6.21 33.48 -37.50
CA LEU A 264 6.83 33.93 -36.25
C LEU A 264 7.51 32.76 -35.53
N ILE A 265 8.69 33.00 -34.97
CA ILE A 265 9.33 32.04 -34.05
C ILE A 265 8.65 32.14 -32.69
N CYS A 266 8.23 30.98 -32.19
CA CYS A 266 7.44 30.83 -30.98
C CYS A 266 8.06 29.82 -30.03
N ILE A 267 7.72 29.97 -28.74
CA ILE A 267 8.16 29.11 -27.64
C ILE A 267 6.98 28.81 -26.72
N LYS A 268 7.01 27.65 -26.08
CA LYS A 268 6.00 27.28 -25.09
C LYS A 268 6.32 27.89 -23.73
N ASN A 269 5.32 28.49 -23.09
CA ASN A 269 5.35 28.69 -21.64
C ASN A 269 5.08 27.37 -20.95
N ILE A 270 5.58 27.22 -19.73
CA ILE A 270 5.34 26.05 -18.88
C ILE A 270 5.03 26.47 -17.45
N LEU A 271 4.01 25.84 -16.86
CA LEU A 271 3.82 25.83 -15.42
C LEU A 271 4.91 24.94 -14.84
N THR A 272 5.75 25.50 -13.99
CA THR A 272 6.93 24.84 -13.43
C THR A 272 6.83 24.78 -11.92
N ILE A 273 7.34 23.69 -11.34
CA ILE A 273 7.38 23.48 -9.90
C ILE A 273 8.80 23.15 -9.42
N SER A 274 9.11 23.60 -8.21
CA SER A 274 10.30 23.22 -7.47
C SER A 274 10.22 21.74 -7.04
N GLN A 275 11.30 21.00 -7.23
CA GLN A 275 11.43 19.59 -6.81
C GLN A 275 11.27 19.38 -5.29
N ARG A 276 11.30 20.47 -4.51
CA ARG A 276 11.11 20.46 -3.05
C ARG A 276 9.63 20.29 -2.65
N VAL A 277 8.68 20.51 -3.57
CA VAL A 277 7.25 20.41 -3.27
C VAL A 277 6.83 18.94 -3.20
N PRO A 278 6.20 18.47 -2.10
CA PRO A 278 5.77 17.08 -1.98
C PRO A 278 4.76 16.67 -3.05
N ASN A 279 4.90 15.45 -3.59
CA ASN A 279 4.01 14.86 -4.62
C ASN A 279 2.51 15.00 -4.33
N SER A 280 2.10 14.98 -3.06
CA SER A 280 0.71 15.21 -2.63
C SER A 280 0.21 16.60 -3.05
N THR A 281 1.03 17.63 -2.85
CA THR A 281 0.71 19.03 -3.13
C THR A 281 0.84 19.32 -4.61
N VAL A 282 1.82 18.72 -5.29
CA VAL A 282 1.91 18.77 -6.75
C VAL A 282 0.64 18.20 -7.40
N ARG A 283 0.05 17.13 -6.85
CA ARG A 283 -1.21 16.57 -7.36
C ARG A 283 -2.39 17.53 -7.21
N GLU A 284 -2.49 18.20 -6.07
CA GLU A 284 -3.53 19.21 -5.84
C GLU A 284 -3.37 20.41 -6.79
N VAL A 285 -2.13 20.82 -7.08
CA VAL A 285 -1.79 21.85 -8.10
C VAL A 285 -2.19 21.40 -9.51
N VAL A 286 -1.80 20.21 -9.94
CA VAL A 286 -2.17 19.65 -11.25
C VAL A 286 -3.69 19.53 -11.39
N ASN A 287 -4.37 19.00 -10.36
CA ASN A 287 -5.82 18.89 -10.34
C ASN A 287 -6.51 20.27 -10.38
N ALA A 288 -5.99 21.28 -9.68
CA ALA A 288 -6.52 22.64 -9.70
C ALA A 288 -6.29 23.32 -11.06
N TRP A 289 -5.10 23.19 -11.65
CA TRP A 289 -4.76 23.70 -12.98
C TRP A 289 -5.75 23.21 -14.05
N PHE A 290 -5.93 21.88 -14.14
CA PHE A 290 -6.88 21.26 -15.07
C PHE A 290 -8.35 21.28 -14.58
N SER A 291 -8.66 22.03 -13.52
CA SER A 291 -10.02 22.34 -13.11
C SER A 291 -10.45 23.78 -13.42
N SER A 292 -9.49 24.66 -13.71
CA SER A 292 -9.78 26.04 -14.06
C SER A 292 -10.46 26.11 -15.42
N LYS A 293 -11.62 26.76 -15.46
CA LYS A 293 -12.30 27.07 -16.72
C LYS A 293 -11.44 27.97 -17.61
N PHE A 294 -10.81 28.99 -17.03
CA PHE A 294 -9.94 29.94 -17.75
C PHE A 294 -8.79 29.24 -18.48
N ILE A 295 -8.12 28.29 -17.80
CA ILE A 295 -7.01 27.54 -18.40
C ILE A 295 -7.50 26.61 -19.52
N LEU A 296 -8.62 25.89 -19.30
CA LEU A 296 -9.17 24.95 -20.29
C LEU A 296 -9.85 25.63 -21.48
N SER A 297 -10.36 26.86 -21.33
CA SER A 297 -11.01 27.64 -22.39
C SER A 297 -10.14 28.78 -22.93
N SER A 298 -8.84 28.79 -22.63
CA SER A 298 -7.95 29.84 -23.10
C SER A 298 -7.71 29.71 -24.61
N PRO A 299 -7.77 30.82 -25.38
CA PRO A 299 -7.51 30.84 -26.82
C PRO A 299 -6.03 30.59 -27.17
N GLU A 300 -5.13 30.46 -26.18
CA GLU A 300 -3.73 30.10 -26.42
C GLU A 300 -3.52 28.58 -26.62
N TYR A 301 -4.51 27.74 -26.29
CA TYR A 301 -4.43 26.29 -26.52
C TYR A 301 -5.44 25.82 -27.56
N GLU A 302 -5.06 24.80 -28.31
CA GLU A 302 -6.06 23.87 -28.84
C GLU A 302 -6.76 23.16 -27.67
N SER A 303 -8.04 22.84 -27.82
CA SER A 303 -8.86 22.18 -26.79
C SER A 303 -8.49 20.71 -26.51
N THR A 304 -7.31 20.27 -26.97
CA THR A 304 -6.81 18.90 -26.83
C THR A 304 -5.88 18.78 -25.63
N CYS A 305 -5.99 17.68 -24.88
CA CYS A 305 -5.12 17.43 -23.71
C CYS A 305 -3.62 17.36 -24.09
N SER A 306 -3.31 17.06 -25.35
CA SER A 306 -1.96 17.10 -25.95
C SER A 306 -1.33 18.50 -25.96
N ALA A 307 -2.11 19.58 -26.10
CA ALA A 307 -1.58 20.95 -26.10
C ALA A 307 -0.87 21.30 -24.77
N PHE A 308 -1.38 20.73 -23.66
CA PHE A 308 -0.89 20.92 -22.30
C PHE A 308 0.32 20.06 -21.93
N ILE A 309 0.71 19.08 -22.75
CA ILE A 309 1.90 18.27 -22.47
C ILE A 309 3.15 19.16 -22.61
N PRO A 310 4.07 19.20 -21.62
CA PRO A 310 5.32 19.95 -21.74
C PRO A 310 6.18 19.46 -22.92
N PRO A 311 7.06 20.33 -23.47
CA PRO A 311 8.02 19.92 -24.49
C PRO A 311 8.88 18.72 -24.06
N ALA A 312 9.10 17.76 -24.98
CA ALA A 312 9.72 16.47 -24.67
C ALA A 312 11.20 16.52 -24.20
N PHE A 313 11.88 17.65 -24.39
CA PHE A 313 13.26 17.88 -23.89
C PHE A 313 13.30 18.36 -22.43
N LEU A 314 12.15 18.54 -21.78
CA LEU A 314 12.05 18.96 -20.39
C LEU A 314 11.58 17.83 -19.48
N ASP A 315 12.18 17.74 -18.30
CA ASP A 315 11.75 16.83 -17.23
C ASP A 315 10.33 17.18 -16.77
N THR A 316 9.36 16.37 -17.18
CA THR A 316 7.98 16.47 -16.71
C THR A 316 7.85 15.79 -15.36
N HIS A 317 7.28 16.47 -14.38
CA HIS A 317 7.12 15.95 -13.03
C HIS A 317 6.30 14.64 -13.04
N PRO A 318 6.69 13.58 -12.30
CA PRO A 318 6.02 12.27 -12.36
C PRO A 318 4.50 12.34 -12.14
N VAL A 319 4.04 13.18 -11.20
CA VAL A 319 2.60 13.39 -10.95
C VAL A 319 1.86 13.96 -12.16
N ALA A 320 2.44 14.93 -12.88
CA ALA A 320 1.86 15.44 -14.12
C ALA A 320 1.86 14.39 -15.23
N LEU A 321 2.96 13.62 -15.35
CA LEU A 321 3.04 12.49 -16.29
C LEU A 321 1.94 11.45 -16.03
N THR A 322 1.64 11.12 -14.76
CA THR A 322 0.52 10.22 -14.42
C THR A 322 -0.86 10.80 -14.78
N TYR A 323 -1.02 12.13 -14.75
CA TYR A 323 -2.25 12.78 -15.17
C TYR A 323 -2.47 12.64 -16.69
N PHE A 324 -1.46 12.99 -17.50
CA PHE A 324 -1.54 12.85 -18.96
C PHE A 324 -1.65 11.40 -19.44
N ASN A 325 -1.09 10.45 -18.68
CA ASN A 325 -1.14 9.02 -19.02
C ASN A 325 -2.39 8.29 -18.48
N LYS A 326 -3.29 8.96 -17.72
CA LYS A 326 -4.44 8.33 -17.04
C LYS A 326 -5.36 7.49 -17.95
N ASN A 327 -5.40 7.82 -19.24
CA ASN A 327 -6.24 7.15 -20.25
C ASN A 327 -5.43 6.28 -21.24
N LYS A 328 -4.12 6.10 -21.04
CA LYS A 328 -3.30 5.23 -21.89
C LYS A 328 -3.45 3.75 -21.47
N PRO A 329 -3.42 2.80 -22.41
CA PRO A 329 -3.41 1.38 -22.08
C PRO A 329 -2.13 1.01 -21.31
N LEU A 330 -2.25 0.09 -20.35
CA LEU A 330 -1.12 -0.41 -19.56
C LEU A 330 -0.05 -1.04 -20.45
N THR A 331 1.21 -0.68 -20.20
CA THR A 331 2.36 -1.25 -20.91
C THR A 331 2.63 -2.69 -20.46
N ARG A 332 3.31 -3.46 -21.32
CA ARG A 332 3.72 -4.84 -21.03
C ARG A 332 4.62 -4.94 -19.78
N THR A 333 5.36 -3.89 -19.45
CA THR A 333 6.22 -3.83 -18.26
C THR A 333 5.38 -3.63 -17.00
N GLU A 334 4.43 -2.70 -17.01
CA GLU A 334 3.49 -2.49 -15.89
C GLU A 334 2.70 -3.77 -15.58
N LEU A 335 2.22 -4.47 -16.62
CA LEU A 335 1.54 -5.77 -16.52
C LEU A 335 2.41 -6.86 -15.86
N LYS A 336 3.73 -6.88 -16.10
CA LYS A 336 4.65 -7.82 -15.45
C LYS A 336 4.83 -7.51 -13.96
N THR A 337 5.03 -6.23 -13.60
CA THR A 337 5.10 -5.81 -12.20
C THR A 337 3.77 -6.07 -11.46
N LEU A 338 2.65 -5.98 -12.16
CA LEU A 338 1.32 -6.38 -11.68
C LEU A 338 1.28 -7.85 -11.24
N GLY A 339 1.69 -8.75 -12.14
CA GLY A 339 1.67 -10.20 -11.89
C GLY A 339 2.56 -10.59 -10.70
N LEU A 340 3.75 -10.00 -10.62
CA LEU A 340 4.64 -10.16 -9.47
C LEU A 340 4.00 -9.67 -8.16
N SER A 341 3.37 -8.51 -8.17
CA SER A 341 2.68 -7.95 -6.98
C SER A 341 1.54 -8.87 -6.51
N PHE A 342 0.80 -9.48 -7.44
CA PHE A 342 -0.26 -10.42 -7.12
C PHE A 342 0.27 -11.70 -6.46
N ILE A 343 1.39 -12.23 -6.95
CA ILE A 343 2.09 -13.39 -6.36
C ILE A 343 2.54 -13.07 -4.92
N PHE A 344 3.14 -11.89 -4.68
CA PHE A 344 3.57 -11.49 -3.33
C PHE A 344 2.42 -11.37 -2.32
N VAL A 345 1.27 -10.82 -2.73
CA VAL A 345 0.08 -10.75 -1.87
C VAL A 345 -0.50 -12.14 -1.59
N PHE A 346 -0.55 -13.01 -2.60
CA PHE A 346 -0.98 -14.41 -2.41
C PHE A 346 -0.09 -15.17 -1.41
N ILE A 347 1.24 -15.03 -1.54
CA ILE A 347 2.21 -15.60 -0.59
C ILE A 347 1.99 -15.04 0.82
N SER A 348 1.77 -13.72 0.94
CA SER A 348 1.54 -13.06 2.23
C SER A 348 0.28 -13.57 2.94
N ILE A 349 -0.80 -13.83 2.20
CA ILE A 349 -2.04 -14.43 2.74
C ILE A 349 -1.80 -15.87 3.20
N LEU A 350 -1.02 -16.67 2.46
CA LEU A 350 -0.66 -18.03 2.86
C LEU A 350 0.20 -18.07 4.12
N LEU A 351 1.22 -17.21 4.22
CA LEU A 351 2.08 -17.09 5.40
C LEU A 351 1.29 -16.64 6.63
N LEU A 352 0.39 -15.66 6.48
CA LEU A 352 -0.45 -15.19 7.58
C LEU A 352 -1.39 -16.30 8.08
N LYS A 353 -1.97 -17.10 7.18
CA LYS A 353 -2.77 -18.29 7.53
C LYS A 353 -1.94 -19.34 8.29
N GLN A 354 -0.69 -19.58 7.91
CA GLN A 354 0.20 -20.49 8.63
C GLN A 354 0.53 -20.00 10.04
N LEU A 355 0.90 -18.71 10.19
CA LEU A 355 1.17 -18.09 11.49
C LEU A 355 -0.03 -18.17 12.44
N LEU A 356 -1.24 -17.91 11.92
CA LEU A 356 -2.48 -17.96 12.72
C LEU A 356 -2.81 -19.40 13.15
N ASN A 357 -2.63 -20.39 12.27
CA ASN A 357 -2.74 -21.82 12.61
C ASN A 357 -1.70 -22.27 13.66
N MET A 358 -0.44 -21.83 13.54
CA MET A 358 0.60 -22.12 14.53
C MET A 358 0.23 -21.54 15.91
N TRP A 359 -0.20 -20.28 15.96
CA TRP A 359 -0.60 -19.62 17.20
C TRP A 359 -1.76 -20.32 17.90
N LEU A 360 -2.77 -20.77 17.14
CA LEU A 360 -3.89 -21.55 17.66
C LEU A 360 -3.44 -22.92 18.20
N LYS A 361 -2.59 -23.64 17.46
CA LYS A 361 -2.06 -24.95 17.87
C LYS A 361 -1.16 -24.85 19.12
N GLN A 362 -0.43 -23.76 19.26
CA GLN A 362 0.38 -23.50 20.46
C GLN A 362 -0.48 -23.16 21.69
N LYS A 363 -1.67 -22.58 21.49
CA LYS A 363 -2.65 -22.33 22.55
C LYS A 363 -3.39 -23.61 22.99
N SER A 364 -3.67 -24.56 22.08
CA SER A 364 -4.32 -25.83 22.45
C SER A 364 -3.39 -26.79 23.20
N LYS A 365 -2.08 -26.78 22.89
CA LYS A 365 -1.09 -27.72 23.44
C LYS A 365 -1.10 -27.79 24.98
N SER A 366 -1.21 -26.64 25.67
CA SER A 366 -1.27 -26.59 27.14
C SER A 366 -2.49 -27.27 27.75
N HIS A 367 -3.59 -27.39 26.99
CA HIS A 367 -4.82 -28.03 27.46
C HIS A 367 -4.86 -29.53 27.12
N GLU A 368 -4.17 -29.96 26.06
CA GLU A 368 -3.96 -31.37 25.73
C GLU A 368 -3.04 -32.04 26.77
N GLU A 369 -1.93 -31.39 27.13
CA GLU A 369 -1.01 -31.87 28.19
C GLU A 369 -1.71 -31.96 29.57
N GLU A 370 -2.60 -31.01 29.91
CA GLU A 370 -3.39 -31.10 31.15
C GLU A 370 -4.48 -32.19 31.07
N LEU A 371 -5.13 -32.38 29.92
CA LEU A 371 -6.10 -33.46 29.72
C LEU A 371 -5.47 -34.85 29.90
N GLU A 372 -4.28 -35.08 29.34
CA GLU A 372 -3.53 -36.34 29.49
C GLU A 372 -3.16 -36.60 30.96
N LYS A 373 -2.68 -35.57 31.67
CA LYS A 373 -2.43 -35.67 33.12
C LYS A 373 -3.68 -36.04 33.91
N ARG A 374 -4.84 -35.42 33.61
CA ARG A 374 -6.12 -35.71 34.28
C ARG A 374 -6.63 -37.11 33.95
N TRP A 375 -6.34 -37.61 32.76
CA TRP A 375 -6.65 -38.98 32.35
C TRP A 375 -5.85 -40.01 33.14
N GLU A 376 -4.52 -39.81 33.29
CA GLU A 376 -3.68 -40.68 34.11
C GLU A 376 -4.01 -40.54 35.62
N GLU A 377 -4.41 -39.37 36.12
CA GLU A 377 -4.94 -39.22 37.48
C GLU A 377 -6.15 -40.15 37.73
N VAL A 378 -7.11 -40.24 36.81
CA VAL A 378 -8.28 -41.14 36.94
C VAL A 378 -7.90 -42.61 36.75
N LYS A 379 -7.01 -42.91 35.79
CA LYS A 379 -6.54 -44.27 35.50
C LYS A 379 -5.71 -44.86 36.64
N SER A 380 -4.93 -44.04 37.36
CA SER A 380 -4.16 -44.47 38.52
C SER A 380 -5.03 -44.97 39.68
N LEU A 381 -6.25 -44.43 39.82
CA LEU A 381 -7.19 -44.83 40.88
C LEU A 381 -7.78 -46.23 40.66
N LYS A 382 -7.89 -46.66 39.39
CA LYS A 382 -8.47 -47.97 39.02
C LYS A 382 -7.75 -49.16 39.65
N TYR A 383 -6.45 -49.04 39.89
CA TYR A 383 -5.64 -50.13 40.41
C TYR A 383 -5.56 -50.16 41.95
N GLN A 384 -6.26 -49.27 42.66
CA GLN A 384 -5.96 -49.01 44.07
C GLN A 384 -7.09 -49.32 45.07
N TRP A 385 -8.30 -49.68 44.61
CA TRP A 385 -9.46 -49.94 45.50
C TRP A 385 -9.35 -51.29 46.26
N GLU A 386 -8.35 -51.43 47.12
CA GLU A 386 -8.14 -52.64 47.93
C GLU A 386 -9.10 -52.70 49.13
N ALA A 387 -9.45 -53.92 49.56
CA ALA A 387 -10.26 -54.12 50.75
C ALA A 387 -9.40 -53.86 52.00
N GLY A 388 -9.79 -52.90 52.84
CA GLY A 388 -9.04 -52.48 54.02
C GLY A 388 -8.51 -51.04 54.02
N LEU A 389 -8.82 -50.25 52.99
CA LEU A 389 -8.48 -48.81 52.95
C LEU A 389 -9.03 -48.04 54.15
N SER A 390 -8.23 -47.11 54.67
CA SER A 390 -8.70 -46.19 55.71
C SER A 390 -9.75 -45.21 55.18
N SER A 391 -10.63 -44.75 56.07
CA SER A 391 -11.64 -43.73 55.74
C SER A 391 -11.03 -42.43 55.20
N GLU A 392 -9.80 -42.10 55.62
CA GLU A 392 -9.07 -40.93 55.14
C GLU A 392 -8.59 -41.10 53.69
N GLU A 393 -8.06 -42.27 53.32
CA GLU A 393 -7.64 -42.57 51.95
C GLU A 393 -8.81 -42.59 50.97
N ILE A 394 -9.94 -43.18 51.38
CA ILE A 394 -11.20 -43.14 50.63
C ILE A 394 -11.62 -41.69 50.39
N LEU A 395 -11.62 -40.86 51.43
CA LEU A 395 -11.97 -39.43 51.33
C LEU A 395 -10.99 -38.65 50.42
N ILE A 396 -9.69 -38.93 50.47
CA ILE A 396 -8.69 -38.30 49.60
C ILE A 396 -8.96 -38.66 48.13
N ARG A 397 -9.27 -39.93 47.83
CA ARG A 397 -9.53 -40.41 46.46
C ARG A 397 -10.84 -39.86 45.89
N LEU A 398 -11.91 -39.80 46.70
CA LEU A 398 -13.17 -39.15 46.32
C LEU A 398 -12.99 -37.65 46.07
N LYS A 399 -12.15 -36.95 46.88
CA LYS A 399 -11.77 -35.55 46.62
C LYS A 399 -11.01 -35.39 45.30
N ARG A 400 -10.13 -36.33 44.93
CA ARG A 400 -9.44 -36.33 43.62
C ARG A 400 -10.41 -36.51 42.46
N LEU A 401 -11.29 -37.54 42.49
CA LEU A 401 -12.31 -37.74 41.46
C LEU A 401 -13.21 -36.50 41.29
N LYS A 402 -13.65 -35.90 42.40
CA LYS A 402 -14.43 -34.64 42.39
C LYS A 402 -13.65 -33.46 41.78
N SER A 403 -12.35 -33.36 42.03
CA SER A 403 -11.49 -32.32 41.44
C SER A 403 -11.39 -32.49 39.92
N VAL A 404 -11.19 -33.73 39.44
CA VAL A 404 -11.09 -34.00 38.00
C VAL A 404 -12.44 -33.77 37.31
N TYR A 405 -13.55 -34.18 37.93
CA TYR A 405 -14.91 -33.89 37.44
C TYR A 405 -15.15 -32.38 37.28
N ASN A 406 -14.84 -31.58 38.32
CA ASN A 406 -15.01 -30.14 38.27
C ASN A 406 -14.11 -29.46 37.21
N TRP A 407 -12.87 -29.95 37.04
CA TRP A 407 -11.97 -29.47 36.01
C TRP A 407 -12.52 -29.76 34.61
N ALA A 408 -12.99 -30.98 34.34
CA ALA A 408 -13.55 -31.35 33.04
C ALA A 408 -14.82 -30.54 32.72
N LEU A 409 -15.68 -30.29 33.72
CA LEU A 409 -16.89 -29.46 33.57
C LEU A 409 -16.56 -28.01 33.17
N GLU A 410 -15.54 -27.42 33.80
CA GLU A 410 -15.17 -26.03 33.55
C GLU A 410 -14.36 -25.89 32.25
N SER A 411 -13.46 -26.82 31.94
CA SER A 411 -12.74 -26.90 30.66
C SER A 411 -13.69 -27.12 29.47
N TYR A 412 -14.77 -27.89 29.64
CA TYR A 412 -15.83 -28.01 28.63
C TYR A 412 -16.57 -26.69 28.41
N ARG A 413 -16.99 -26.01 29.50
CA ARG A 413 -17.68 -24.70 29.43
C ARG A 413 -16.86 -23.61 28.77
N GLN A 414 -15.53 -23.74 28.76
CA GLN A 414 -14.60 -22.79 28.14
C GLN A 414 -14.13 -23.26 26.74
N ASN A 415 -14.72 -24.33 26.19
CA ASN A 415 -14.39 -24.94 24.89
C ASN A 415 -12.91 -25.36 24.74
N PHE A 416 -12.22 -25.69 25.83
CA PHE A 416 -10.82 -26.12 25.80
C PHE A 416 -10.63 -27.60 25.48
N ILE A 417 -11.65 -28.42 25.72
CA ILE A 417 -11.64 -29.87 25.45
C ILE A 417 -12.91 -30.29 24.71
N SER A 418 -12.79 -31.29 23.84
CA SER A 418 -13.92 -31.78 23.04
C SER A 418 -14.97 -32.49 23.89
N GLU A 419 -16.24 -32.40 23.50
CA GLU A 419 -17.36 -33.11 24.12
C GLU A 419 -17.10 -34.62 24.25
N LYS A 420 -16.50 -35.23 23.23
CA LYS A 420 -16.10 -36.65 23.24
C LYS A 420 -15.09 -36.96 24.34
N ALA A 421 -14.10 -36.09 24.56
CA ALA A 421 -13.11 -36.26 25.63
C ALA A 421 -13.76 -36.14 27.02
N VAL A 422 -14.66 -35.17 27.20
CA VAL A 422 -15.42 -34.96 28.46
C VAL A 422 -16.27 -36.20 28.78
N MET A 423 -17.01 -36.71 27.80
CA MET A 423 -17.86 -37.90 27.95
C MET A 423 -17.06 -39.15 28.33
N LEU A 424 -15.91 -39.37 27.69
CA LEU A 424 -15.00 -40.48 28.04
C LEU A 424 -14.43 -40.34 29.45
N LEU A 425 -14.09 -39.12 29.87
CA LEU A 425 -13.51 -38.85 31.17
C LEU A 425 -14.56 -39.02 32.30
N TYR A 426 -15.80 -38.55 32.08
CA TYR A 426 -16.92 -38.82 32.99
C TYR A 426 -17.31 -40.30 33.05
N LEU A 427 -17.27 -41.03 31.93
CA LEU A 427 -17.51 -42.47 31.91
C LEU A 427 -16.49 -43.22 32.78
N ASN A 428 -15.21 -42.84 32.72
CA ASN A 428 -14.17 -43.38 33.58
C ASN A 428 -14.39 -43.03 35.07
N ILE A 429 -14.78 -41.80 35.40
CA ILE A 429 -15.11 -41.41 36.79
C ILE A 429 -16.30 -42.21 37.31
N LEU A 430 -17.34 -42.43 36.49
CA LEU A 430 -18.51 -43.23 36.85
C LEU A 430 -18.12 -44.69 37.11
N HIS A 431 -17.32 -45.29 36.23
CA HIS A 431 -16.81 -46.65 36.39
C HIS A 431 -16.00 -46.81 37.68
N GLN A 432 -15.20 -45.81 38.05
CA GLN A 432 -14.44 -45.80 39.31
C GLN A 432 -15.33 -45.69 40.57
N LEU A 433 -16.44 -44.95 40.50
CA LEU A 433 -17.39 -44.88 41.60
C LEU A 433 -18.20 -46.19 41.75
N LEU A 434 -18.51 -46.87 40.65
CA LEU A 434 -19.17 -48.19 40.67
C LEU A 434 -18.25 -49.25 41.28
N GLU A 435 -17.00 -49.36 40.81
CA GLU A 435 -16.00 -50.31 41.33
C GLU A 435 -15.72 -50.08 42.83
N PHE A 436 -15.65 -48.82 43.28
CA PHE A 436 -15.55 -48.50 44.70
C PHE A 436 -16.76 -49.01 45.50
N ASN A 437 -17.99 -48.77 45.03
CA ASN A 437 -19.19 -49.22 45.73
C ASN A 437 -19.26 -50.75 45.83
N GLU A 438 -18.98 -51.47 44.73
CA GLU A 438 -18.97 -52.94 44.70
C GLU A 438 -18.01 -53.52 45.75
N ARG A 439 -16.76 -53.05 45.79
CA ARG A 439 -15.76 -53.51 46.77
C ARG A 439 -16.05 -53.04 48.20
N TYR A 440 -16.70 -51.90 48.37
CA TYR A 440 -17.16 -51.42 49.69
C TYR A 440 -18.29 -52.32 50.25
N PHE A 441 -19.24 -52.74 49.42
CA PHE A 441 -20.25 -53.71 49.82
C PHE A 441 -19.65 -55.10 50.09
N GLU A 442 -18.70 -55.56 49.28
CA GLU A 442 -17.97 -56.82 49.52
C GLU A 442 -17.21 -56.78 50.87
N TYR A 443 -16.60 -55.65 51.21
CA TYR A 443 -15.95 -55.44 52.51
C TYR A 443 -16.97 -55.43 53.67
N LEU A 444 -18.10 -54.73 53.52
CA LEU A 444 -19.15 -54.71 54.54
C LEU A 444 -19.69 -56.13 54.81
N ASP A 445 -19.96 -56.90 53.76
CA ASP A 445 -20.47 -58.28 53.89
C ASP A 445 -19.46 -59.18 54.59
N LYS A 446 -18.19 -59.19 54.13
CA LYS A 446 -17.10 -59.93 54.80
C LYS A 446 -16.88 -59.52 56.25
N SER A 447 -16.92 -58.22 56.55
CA SER A 447 -16.74 -57.73 57.93
C SER A 447 -17.88 -58.15 58.85
N LYS A 448 -19.10 -58.25 58.32
CA LYS A 448 -20.28 -58.77 59.03
C LYS A 448 -20.14 -60.27 59.28
N THR A 449 -19.72 -61.06 58.29
CA THR A 449 -19.45 -62.50 58.49
C THR A 449 -18.35 -62.73 59.54
N ILE A 450 -17.27 -61.94 59.52
CA ILE A 450 -16.18 -62.03 60.51
C ILE A 450 -16.68 -61.65 61.91
N ALA A 451 -17.54 -60.64 62.04
CA ALA A 451 -18.14 -60.26 63.32
C ALA A 451 -19.08 -61.35 63.87
N GLU A 452 -19.88 -61.98 63.01
CA GLU A 452 -20.77 -63.10 63.36
C GLU A 452 -19.96 -64.32 63.84
N ILE A 453 -18.91 -64.72 63.09
CA ILE A 453 -17.97 -65.79 63.48
C ILE A 453 -17.26 -65.45 64.81
N SER A 454 -16.88 -64.19 65.01
CA SER A 454 -16.23 -63.74 66.26
C SER A 454 -17.17 -63.80 67.47
N GLN A 455 -18.48 -63.59 67.27
CA GLN A 455 -19.50 -63.76 68.32
C GLN A 455 -19.77 -65.24 68.63
N GLU A 456 -19.77 -66.13 67.63
CA GLU A 456 -19.84 -67.59 67.87
C GLU A 456 -18.64 -68.11 68.68
N ILE A 457 -17.42 -67.62 68.37
CA ILE A 457 -16.20 -67.98 69.11
C ILE A 457 -16.23 -67.40 70.55
N SER A 458 -16.83 -66.23 70.74
CA SER A 458 -16.96 -65.58 72.06
C SER A 458 -17.99 -66.25 72.99
N THR A 459 -18.90 -67.07 72.45
CA THR A 459 -20.03 -67.63 73.20
C THR A 459 -19.86 -69.10 73.64
N ASN A 460 -18.76 -69.77 73.26
CA ASN A 460 -18.43 -71.12 73.71
C ASN A 460 -17.05 -71.19 74.40
N PRO A 461 -16.93 -71.79 75.61
CA PRO A 461 -15.66 -71.88 76.33
C PRO A 461 -14.72 -72.95 75.74
N PRO A 462 -13.39 -72.84 75.96
CA PRO A 462 -12.39 -73.65 75.26
C PRO A 462 -12.36 -75.11 75.74
N GLY A 463 -12.46 -76.06 74.80
CA GLY A 463 -12.46 -77.49 75.10
C GLY A 463 -11.81 -78.35 74.00
N LYS A 464 -10.51 -78.60 74.15
CA LYS A 464 -9.66 -79.54 73.38
C LYS A 464 -9.40 -79.23 71.90
N ILE A 465 -8.15 -78.80 71.68
CA ILE A 465 -7.40 -78.96 70.44
C ILE A 465 -7.39 -80.45 70.05
N LEU A 466 -7.61 -80.74 68.77
CA LEU A 466 -7.10 -81.94 68.10
C LEU A 466 -6.44 -81.50 66.80
N ASP A 467 -5.35 -82.15 66.44
CA ASP A 467 -4.37 -81.65 65.47
C ASP A 467 -4.93 -81.58 64.03
N ILE A 468 -4.65 -80.46 63.34
CA ILE A 468 -4.65 -80.40 61.88
C ILE A 468 -3.25 -79.96 61.46
N GLU A 469 -2.45 -80.96 61.09
CA GLU A 469 -1.11 -80.77 60.58
C GLU A 469 -1.14 -80.14 59.17
N ILE A 470 -0.02 -79.51 58.82
CA ILE A 470 0.13 -78.61 57.69
C ILE A 470 0.43 -79.38 56.38
N GLN A 471 0.18 -78.70 55.25
CA GLN A 471 0.80 -78.83 53.91
C GLN A 471 0.01 -79.47 52.73
N SER A 472 -0.38 -78.58 51.81
CA SER A 472 -0.22 -78.65 50.34
C SER A 472 -0.31 -80.00 49.61
N SER A 473 -1.26 -80.11 48.66
CA SER A 473 -1.00 -80.30 47.21
C SER A 473 -2.24 -80.82 46.45
N GLN A 474 -2.56 -80.16 45.33
CA GLN A 474 -3.19 -80.72 44.12
C GLN A 474 -4.44 -81.63 44.25
N SER A 475 -5.60 -81.14 43.79
CA SER A 475 -6.36 -81.89 42.77
C SER A 475 -7.23 -81.00 41.88
N THR A 476 -7.23 -81.40 40.62
CA THR A 476 -7.60 -80.70 39.40
C THR A 476 -9.11 -80.78 39.07
N SER A 477 -9.66 -79.70 38.51
CA SER A 477 -10.62 -79.66 37.38
C SER A 477 -11.76 -80.70 37.23
N ARG A 478 -13.01 -80.21 37.09
CA ARG A 478 -13.96 -80.43 35.95
C ARG A 478 -15.33 -79.78 36.26
N THR A 479 -15.70 -78.67 35.61
CA THR A 479 -16.55 -78.57 34.38
C THR A 479 -17.95 -79.21 34.46
N PHE A 480 -18.98 -78.37 34.29
CA PHE A 480 -20.21 -78.73 33.56
C PHE A 480 -20.74 -77.54 32.74
N ILE A 481 -21.37 -77.88 31.60
CA ILE A 481 -21.74 -77.05 30.45
C ILE A 481 -23.04 -77.72 29.90
N ASP A 482 -24.08 -77.08 29.34
CA ASP A 482 -24.21 -75.78 28.63
C ASP A 482 -25.53 -75.05 29.01
N GLU A 483 -26.00 -74.17 28.10
CA GLU A 483 -27.38 -73.76 27.81
C GLU A 483 -27.91 -72.44 28.39
N LYS A 484 -27.47 -71.32 27.77
CA LYS A 484 -28.42 -70.44 27.03
C LYS A 484 -27.81 -69.41 26.06
N ASP A 485 -26.76 -69.78 25.35
CA ASP A 485 -26.44 -69.10 24.09
C ASP A 485 -27.46 -69.52 23.01
N LYS A 486 -28.45 -68.66 22.71
CA LYS A 486 -29.49 -68.98 21.71
C LYS A 486 -30.02 -67.80 20.88
N TYR A 487 -29.22 -66.74 20.70
CA TYR A 487 -29.53 -65.64 19.76
C TYR A 487 -28.31 -65.15 18.95
N LEU A 488 -27.51 -66.07 18.41
CA LEU A 488 -26.54 -65.77 17.34
C LEU A 488 -26.64 -66.78 16.19
N LYS A 489 -27.51 -66.47 15.21
CA LYS A 489 -27.36 -66.90 13.81
C LYS A 489 -27.81 -65.80 12.85
N ALA A 490 -26.85 -65.24 12.12
CA ALA A 490 -27.03 -64.59 10.83
C ALA A 490 -25.88 -65.07 9.90
N PRO A 491 -26.07 -65.08 8.56
CA PRO A 491 -25.49 -66.13 7.73
C PRO A 491 -24.14 -65.80 7.07
N ALA A 492 -23.62 -66.78 6.33
CA ALA A 492 -22.30 -66.77 5.71
C ALA A 492 -22.16 -65.86 4.48
N SER A 493 -20.96 -65.28 4.35
CA SER A 493 -20.20 -64.98 3.12
C SER A 493 -20.89 -64.24 1.95
N GLN A 494 -20.57 -62.93 1.82
CA GLN A 494 -20.36 -62.26 0.53
C GLN A 494 -19.06 -61.41 0.58
N GLN A 495 -18.61 -60.91 -0.57
CA GLN A 495 -17.17 -60.70 -0.88
C GLN A 495 -16.62 -59.28 -0.65
N MET A 496 -15.32 -59.20 -0.30
CA MET A 496 -14.35 -58.10 -0.62
C MET A 496 -14.61 -56.70 -0.02
N PRO A 497 -13.63 -55.75 -0.01
CA PRO A 497 -12.30 -55.80 -0.63
C PRO A 497 -11.07 -55.63 0.28
N LYS A 498 -9.91 -56.01 -0.26
CA LYS A 498 -8.57 -55.75 0.28
C LYS A 498 -8.20 -54.26 0.17
N GLU A 499 -8.38 -53.47 1.22
CA GLU A 499 -7.76 -52.12 1.27
C GLU A 499 -7.41 -51.60 2.68
N GLN A 500 -7.95 -52.20 3.75
CA GLN A 500 -7.72 -51.72 5.13
C GLN A 500 -6.54 -52.39 5.85
N ALA A 501 -5.90 -53.40 5.25
CA ALA A 501 -4.74 -54.09 5.84
C ALA A 501 -3.37 -53.45 5.50
N GLN A 502 -3.31 -52.48 4.58
CA GLN A 502 -2.04 -51.86 4.14
C GLN A 502 -1.73 -50.51 4.82
N GLN A 503 -2.65 -49.93 5.61
CA GLN A 503 -2.43 -48.63 6.26
C GLN A 503 -1.64 -48.70 7.59
N LEU A 504 -1.33 -49.89 8.11
CA LEU A 504 -0.56 -50.09 9.34
C LEU A 504 0.95 -50.37 9.13
N LEU A 505 1.44 -50.33 7.89
CA LEU A 505 2.83 -50.63 7.53
C LEU A 505 3.60 -49.46 6.87
N LEU A 506 3.01 -48.26 6.82
CA LEU A 506 3.52 -47.11 6.08
C LEU A 506 4.16 -45.99 6.94
N PHE A 507 4.41 -46.25 8.23
CA PHE A 507 4.95 -45.25 9.18
C PHE A 507 6.42 -45.44 9.58
N ASN A 508 7.19 -46.29 8.88
CA ASN A 508 8.57 -46.65 9.27
C ASN A 508 9.59 -46.72 8.09
N LEU A 509 9.45 -45.88 7.05
CA LEU A 509 10.29 -46.02 5.84
C LEU A 509 10.90 -44.74 5.21
N ASP A 510 10.88 -43.59 5.89
CA ASP A 510 11.49 -42.34 5.38
C ASP A 510 12.76 -41.85 6.12
N GLU A 511 13.13 -42.42 7.28
CA GLU A 511 14.40 -42.05 7.96
C GLU A 511 15.65 -42.70 7.32
N ASP A 512 15.52 -43.90 6.72
CA ASP A 512 16.66 -44.62 6.13
C ASP A 512 17.05 -44.16 4.71
N LYS A 513 16.25 -43.32 4.06
CA LYS A 513 16.60 -42.75 2.73
C LYS A 513 17.46 -41.50 2.83
N GLN A 514 17.22 -40.61 3.78
CA GLN A 514 18.03 -39.39 3.92
C GLN A 514 19.49 -39.66 4.34
N LYS A 515 19.78 -40.81 4.96
CA LYS A 515 21.16 -41.21 5.33
C LYS A 515 22.01 -41.75 4.19
N LYS A 516 21.43 -42.15 3.05
CA LYS A 516 22.19 -42.67 1.89
C LYS A 516 22.52 -41.59 0.85
N ASP A 517 21.67 -40.59 0.68
CA ASP A 517 21.94 -39.49 -0.27
C ASP A 517 22.95 -38.46 0.26
N ILE A 518 23.27 -38.49 1.57
CA ILE A 518 24.36 -37.69 2.16
C ILE A 518 25.72 -38.39 1.96
N LEU A 519 25.77 -39.72 2.06
CA LEU A 519 27.02 -40.48 1.92
C LEU A 519 27.55 -40.50 0.46
N ASN A 520 26.66 -40.46 -0.52
CA ASN A 520 27.02 -40.43 -1.96
C ASN A 520 27.35 -39.01 -2.48
N ARG A 521 27.63 -38.05 -1.60
CA ARG A 521 28.02 -36.67 -1.97
C ARG A 521 29.39 -36.23 -1.46
N GLU A 522 30.12 -37.11 -0.78
CA GLU A 522 31.49 -36.87 -0.30
C GLU A 522 32.56 -37.68 -1.06
N GLU A 523 32.21 -38.43 -2.12
CA GLU A 523 33.16 -39.15 -2.99
C GLU A 523 33.35 -38.52 -4.40
N ASP A 524 32.79 -37.33 -4.67
CA ASP A 524 32.88 -36.62 -5.97
C ASP A 524 33.32 -35.13 -5.81
N THR A 525 34.24 -34.84 -4.87
CA THR A 525 34.96 -33.55 -4.74
C THR A 525 36.42 -33.74 -4.39
#